data_AF-A0A2A4JVN3-F1
#
_entry.id   AF-A0A2A4JVN3-F1
#
_cell.length_a   1.000
_cell.length_b   1.000
_cell.length_c   1.000
_cell.angle_alpha   90.00
_cell.angle_beta   90.00
_cell.angle_gamma   90.00
#
_symmetry.space_group_name_H-M   'P 1'
#
loop_
_entity.id
_entity.type
_entity.pdbx_description
1 polymer ?
#
loop_
_entity_poly.entity_id
_entity_poly.type
_entity_poly.pdbx_seq_one_letter_code
_entity_poly.pdbx_strand_id
1 'polypeptide(L)'
;MLQSKQTIERMQTIISSECRFRILRDALHRCDPPCIPYLGMYLSDLSFIEEGTTNYTPDGLLNFSKMRMIAHVIREIRNFQQTPYKIDHIPKVCEFLLDRTLVIPEERQYTLSLELEPRVARGSGAGLPGGASPGS
;
A
#
# COMPACT_ATOMS: atom_id res chain seq x y z
N MET A 1 -14.91 17.77 10.00
CA MET A 1 -13.49 17.37 10.11
C MET A 1 -13.26 16.14 11.00
N LEU A 2 -13.81 16.06 12.20
CA LEU A 2 -13.56 14.93 13.12
C LEU A 2 -14.01 13.56 12.55
N GLN A 3 -15.20 13.51 11.94
CA GLN A 3 -15.75 12.29 11.33
C GLN A 3 -14.92 11.78 10.14
N SER A 4 -14.37 12.68 9.33
CA SER A 4 -13.50 12.33 8.20
C SER A 4 -12.18 11.72 8.69
N LYS A 5 -11.56 12.30 9.72
CA LYS A 5 -10.33 11.76 10.33
C LYS A 5 -10.54 10.35 10.88
N GLN A 6 -11.61 10.15 11.66
CA GLN A 6 -11.93 8.85 12.24
C GLN A 6 -12.19 7.77 11.17
N THR A 7 -12.78 8.15 10.04
CA THR A 7 -13.02 7.22 8.92
C THR A 7 -11.71 6.76 8.28
N ILE A 8 -10.77 7.70 8.07
CA ILE A 8 -9.45 7.41 7.51
C ILE A 8 -8.65 6.48 8.45
N GLU A 9 -8.64 6.76 9.75
CA GLU A 9 -7.93 5.94 10.75
C GLU A 9 -8.45 4.49 10.78
N ARG A 10 -9.77 4.31 10.67
CA ARG A 10 -10.39 2.98 10.55
C ARG A 10 -9.95 2.25 9.29
N MET A 11 -9.94 2.94 8.13
CA MET A 11 -9.47 2.36 6.87
C MET A 11 -8.00 1.95 6.96
N GLN A 12 -7.14 2.81 7.52
CA GLN A 12 -5.71 2.54 7.74
C GLN A 12 -5.49 1.29 8.61
N THR A 13 -6.31 1.11 9.65
CA THR A 13 -6.24 -0.07 10.51
C THR A 13 -6.55 -1.35 9.74
N ILE A 14 -7.57 -1.35 8.89
CA ILE A 14 -7.97 -2.52 8.09
C ILE A 14 -6.87 -2.91 7.08
N ILE A 15 -6.25 -1.93 6.43
CA ILE A 15 -5.22 -2.15 5.40
C ILE A 15 -3.79 -2.24 5.96
N SER A 16 -3.64 -2.22 7.30
CA SER A 16 -2.33 -2.25 7.95
C SER A 16 -1.52 -3.48 7.50
N SER A 17 -0.25 -3.26 7.17
CA SER A 17 0.70 -4.31 6.79
C SER A 17 1.19 -5.14 7.97
N GLU A 18 0.81 -4.79 9.19
CA GLU A 18 1.14 -5.53 10.40
C GLU A 18 0.77 -7.01 10.31
N CYS A 19 1.64 -7.86 10.85
CA CYS A 19 1.48 -9.32 10.81
C CYS A 19 1.18 -9.87 9.41
N ARG A 20 1.81 -9.31 8.36
CA ARG A 20 1.58 -9.66 6.94
C ARG A 20 0.12 -9.49 6.51
N PHE A 21 -0.45 -8.33 6.84
CA PHE A 21 -1.83 -7.96 6.49
C PHE A 21 -2.90 -8.81 7.16
N ARG A 22 -2.70 -9.23 8.42
CA ARG A 22 -3.64 -10.15 9.12
C ARG A 22 -5.09 -9.67 9.08
N ILE A 23 -5.34 -8.40 9.40
CA ILE A 23 -6.70 -7.83 9.46
C ILE A 23 -7.34 -7.84 8.06
N LEU A 24 -6.58 -7.46 7.03
CA LEU A 24 -7.04 -7.50 5.65
C LEU A 24 -7.34 -8.94 5.18
N ARG A 25 -6.51 -9.92 5.54
CA ARG A 25 -6.74 -11.34 5.23
C ARG A 25 -8.04 -11.83 5.85
N ASP A 26 -8.23 -11.57 7.14
CA ASP A 26 -9.45 -11.96 7.86
C ASP A 26 -10.69 -11.31 7.26
N ALA A 27 -10.59 -10.04 6.82
CA ALA A 27 -11.67 -9.35 6.14
C ALA A 27 -11.98 -9.98 4.77
N LEU A 28 -10.95 -10.30 3.98
CA LEU A 28 -11.10 -10.97 2.68
C LEU A 28 -11.69 -12.37 2.79
N HIS A 29 -11.31 -13.14 3.82
CA HIS A 29 -11.86 -14.48 4.06
C HIS A 29 -13.34 -14.48 4.46
N ARG A 30 -13.84 -13.36 5.00
CA ARG A 30 -15.26 -13.17 5.34
C ARG A 30 -16.06 -12.49 4.22
N CYS A 31 -15.41 -12.12 3.12
CA CYS A 31 -16.02 -11.37 2.03
C CYS A 31 -16.37 -12.29 0.87
N ASP A 32 -17.64 -12.29 0.47
CA ASP A 32 -18.07 -12.96 -0.75
C ASP A 32 -17.79 -12.08 -1.98
N PRO A 33 -17.36 -12.65 -3.12
CA PRO A 33 -17.18 -11.91 -4.37
C PRO A 33 -18.48 -11.20 -4.85
N PRO A 34 -18.39 -10.06 -5.57
CA PRO A 34 -17.21 -9.47 -6.18
C PRO A 34 -16.33 -8.68 -5.19
N CYS A 35 -15.03 -8.99 -5.17
CA CYS A 35 -14.04 -8.34 -4.32
C CYS A 35 -12.69 -8.25 -5.05
N ILE A 36 -11.93 -7.18 -4.84
CA ILE A 36 -10.56 -7.04 -5.37
C ILE A 36 -9.58 -7.09 -4.20
N PRO A 37 -8.78 -8.17 -4.06
CA PRO A 37 -7.77 -8.24 -3.03
C PRO A 37 -6.53 -7.38 -3.33
N TYR A 38 -5.75 -7.05 -2.30
CA TYR A 38 -4.40 -6.50 -2.48
C TYR A 38 -3.45 -7.60 -2.98
N LEU A 39 -3.11 -7.57 -4.27
CA LEU A 39 -2.31 -8.61 -4.91
C LEU A 39 -0.91 -8.77 -4.29
N GLY A 40 -0.29 -7.68 -3.82
CA GLY A 40 1.04 -7.71 -3.21
C GLY A 40 1.14 -8.68 -2.03
N MET A 41 0.06 -8.85 -1.27
CA MET A 41 -0.03 -9.79 -0.15
C MET A 41 0.14 -11.25 -0.60
N TYR A 42 -0.55 -11.64 -1.68
CA TYR A 42 -0.45 -12.99 -2.24
C TYR A 42 0.88 -13.22 -2.95
N LEU A 43 1.43 -12.19 -3.61
CA LEU A 43 2.75 -12.25 -4.22
C LEU A 43 3.83 -12.49 -3.17
N SER A 44 3.75 -11.83 -2.01
CA SER A 44 4.66 -12.10 -0.89
C SER A 44 4.57 -13.55 -0.44
N ASP A 45 3.37 -14.14 -0.31
CA ASP A 45 3.22 -15.55 0.05
C ASP A 45 3.85 -16.49 -0.98
N LEU A 46 3.69 -16.21 -2.28
CA LEU A 46 4.34 -16.97 -3.34
C LEU A 46 5.87 -16.86 -3.27
N SER A 47 6.41 -15.67 -3.04
CA SER A 47 7.86 -15.47 -2.83
C SER A 47 8.37 -16.27 -1.63
N PHE A 48 7.65 -16.25 -0.50
CA PHE A 48 8.03 -17.03 0.69
C PHE A 48 8.04 -18.55 0.42
N ILE A 49 7.07 -19.06 -0.35
CA ILE A 49 7.03 -20.48 -0.73
C ILE A 49 8.19 -20.82 -1.67
N GLU A 50 8.51 -19.93 -2.60
CA GLU A 50 9.59 -20.13 -3.57
C GLU A 50 10.96 -20.20 -2.90
N GLU A 51 11.21 -19.30 -1.96
CA GLU A 51 12.47 -19.22 -1.20
C GLU A 51 12.58 -20.30 -0.11
N GLY A 52 11.47 -20.65 0.52
CA GLY A 52 11.44 -21.57 1.67
C GLY A 52 11.42 -23.06 1.32
N THR A 53 11.19 -23.44 0.06
CA THR A 53 11.06 -24.86 -0.33
C THR A 53 11.62 -25.11 -1.73
N THR A 54 12.40 -26.20 -1.89
CA THR A 54 12.97 -26.60 -3.17
C THR A 54 11.93 -27.23 -4.10
N ASN A 55 12.11 -27.05 -5.42
CA ASN A 55 11.24 -27.66 -6.43
C ASN A 55 11.36 -29.19 -6.48
N TYR A 56 12.54 -29.72 -6.13
CA TYR A 56 12.82 -31.14 -6.10
C TYR A 56 13.21 -31.59 -4.70
N THR A 57 12.83 -32.81 -4.33
CA THR A 57 13.30 -33.48 -3.12
C THR A 57 14.78 -33.86 -3.26
N PRO A 58 15.47 -34.21 -2.17
CA PRO A 58 16.86 -34.70 -2.23
C PRO A 58 17.04 -35.91 -3.16
N ASP A 59 15.98 -36.70 -3.34
CA ASP A 59 15.94 -37.87 -4.23
C ASP A 59 15.71 -37.50 -5.72
N GLY A 60 15.65 -36.21 -6.05
CA GLY A 60 15.43 -35.72 -7.42
C GLY A 60 13.97 -35.78 -7.90
N LEU A 61 13.02 -36.09 -7.02
CA LEU A 61 11.59 -36.12 -7.36
C LEU A 61 10.95 -34.75 -7.23
N LEU A 62 9.89 -34.46 -7.99
CA LEU A 62 9.15 -33.20 -7.86
C LEU A 62 8.52 -33.08 -6.46
N ASN A 63 8.71 -31.93 -5.83
CA ASN A 63 8.13 -31.65 -4.52
C ASN A 63 6.66 -31.22 -4.65
N PHE A 64 5.76 -32.20 -4.60
CA PHE A 64 4.31 -31.95 -4.64
C PHE A 64 3.78 -31.13 -3.46
N SER A 65 4.51 -31.08 -2.33
CA SER A 65 4.12 -30.24 -1.20
C SER A 65 4.20 -28.76 -1.58
N LYS A 66 5.33 -28.33 -2.17
CA LYS A 66 5.51 -26.98 -2.69
C LYS A 66 4.45 -26.64 -3.75
N MET A 67 4.22 -27.55 -4.70
CA MET A 67 3.23 -27.35 -5.75
C MET A 67 1.82 -27.16 -5.19
N ARG A 68 1.45 -27.91 -4.13
CA ARG A 68 0.16 -27.77 -3.46
C ARG A 68 0.02 -26.43 -2.74
N MET A 69 1.09 -25.94 -2.11
CA MET A 69 1.10 -24.62 -1.46
C MET A 69 0.88 -23.50 -2.49
N ILE A 70 1.63 -23.50 -3.60
CA ILE A 70 1.46 -22.53 -4.69
C ILE A 70 0.04 -22.60 -5.27
N ALA A 71 -0.45 -23.81 -5.56
CA ALA A 71 -1.79 -24.01 -6.10
C ALA A 71 -2.89 -23.48 -5.17
N HIS A 72 -2.70 -23.58 -3.85
CA HIS A 72 -3.64 -23.04 -2.88
C HIS A 72 -3.79 -21.52 -3.02
N VAL A 73 -2.66 -20.80 -3.05
CA VAL A 73 -2.61 -19.34 -3.19
C VAL A 73 -3.24 -18.90 -4.52
N ILE A 74 -2.88 -19.55 -5.63
CA ILE A 74 -3.45 -19.25 -6.96
C ILE A 74 -4.97 -19.46 -6.97
N ARG A 75 -5.46 -20.52 -6.33
CA ARG A 75 -6.90 -20.81 -6.26
C ARG A 75 -7.67 -19.72 -5.53
N GLU A 76 -7.12 -19.14 -4.46
CA GLU A 76 -7.74 -18.00 -3.78
C GLU A 76 -7.83 -16.78 -4.70
N ILE A 77 -6.76 -16.44 -5.42
CA ILE A 77 -6.77 -15.33 -6.39
C ILE A 77 -7.85 -15.56 -7.46
N ARG A 78 -7.94 -16.79 -8.00
CA ARG A 78 -8.94 -17.14 -9.00
C ARG A 78 -10.37 -17.04 -8.49
N ASN A 79 -10.61 -17.27 -7.20
CA ASN A 79 -11.95 -17.14 -6.61
C ASN A 79 -12.49 -15.70 -6.75
N PHE A 80 -11.63 -14.71 -6.52
CA PHE A 80 -12.00 -13.30 -6.63
C PHE A 80 -12.18 -12.82 -8.09
N GLN A 81 -11.60 -13.54 -9.06
CA GLN A 81 -11.74 -13.22 -10.49
C GLN A 81 -13.03 -13.76 -11.13
N GLN A 82 -13.74 -14.67 -10.47
CA GLN A 82 -14.90 -15.36 -11.05
C GLN A 82 -16.16 -14.50 -11.11
N THR A 83 -16.34 -13.58 -10.17
CA THR A 83 -17.55 -12.76 -10.06
C THR A 83 -17.26 -11.33 -10.49
N PRO A 84 -17.79 -10.86 -11.63
CA PRO A 84 -17.59 -9.49 -12.07
C PRO A 84 -18.43 -8.51 -11.23
N TYR A 85 -17.96 -7.27 -11.14
CA TYR A 85 -18.76 -6.17 -10.58
C TYR A 85 -19.90 -5.81 -11.54
N LYS A 86 -21.09 -5.59 -10.98
CA LYS A 86 -22.26 -5.07 -11.71
C LYS A 86 -22.27 -3.54 -11.65
N ILE A 87 -21.27 -2.91 -12.23
CA ILE A 87 -21.13 -1.45 -12.30
C ILE A 87 -21.22 -1.04 -13.78
N ASP A 88 -22.08 -0.07 -14.07
CA ASP A 88 -22.24 0.43 -15.43
C ASP A 88 -21.00 1.20 -15.89
N HIS A 89 -20.60 0.93 -17.13
CA HIS A 89 -19.47 1.62 -17.74
C HIS A 89 -19.89 3.04 -18.16
N ILE A 90 -19.20 4.04 -17.62
CA ILE A 90 -19.42 5.46 -17.96
C ILE A 90 -18.17 5.98 -18.68
N PRO A 91 -18.17 6.06 -20.03
CA PRO A 91 -16.97 6.36 -20.82
C PRO A 91 -16.24 7.63 -20.39
N LYS A 92 -17.00 8.71 -20.11
CA LYS A 92 -16.43 10.01 -19.69
C LYS A 92 -15.67 9.92 -18.35
N VAL A 93 -16.17 9.10 -17.43
CA VAL A 93 -15.50 8.89 -16.13
C VAL A 93 -14.24 8.06 -16.33
N CYS A 94 -14.31 7.00 -17.16
CA CYS A 94 -13.13 6.19 -17.48
C CYS A 94 -12.04 7.00 -18.17
N GLU A 95 -12.40 7.84 -19.15
CA GLU A 95 -11.47 8.73 -19.84
C GLU A 95 -10.77 9.69 -18.86
N PHE A 96 -11.54 10.32 -17.97
CA PHE A 96 -10.98 11.18 -16.93
C PHE A 96 -10.04 10.43 -15.97
N LEU A 97 -10.43 9.26 -15.48
CA LEU A 97 -9.62 8.47 -14.54
C LEU A 97 -8.34 7.90 -15.17
N LEU A 98 -8.34 7.68 -16.49
CA LEU A 98 -7.21 7.12 -17.24
C LEU A 98 -6.31 8.20 -17.86
N ASP A 99 -6.66 9.48 -17.73
CA ASP A 99 -5.87 10.58 -18.24
C ASP A 99 -4.54 10.71 -17.48
N ARG A 100 -3.45 10.36 -18.16
CA ARG A 100 -2.09 10.42 -17.60
C ARG A 100 -1.57 11.84 -17.43
N THR A 101 -2.18 12.83 -18.08
CA THR A 101 -1.77 14.24 -17.92
C THR A 101 -2.08 14.78 -16.53
N LEU A 102 -3.01 14.14 -15.81
CA LEU A 102 -3.35 14.45 -14.42
C LEU A 102 -2.36 13.87 -13.40
N VAL A 103 -1.45 12.97 -13.81
CA VAL A 103 -0.48 12.34 -12.91
C VAL A 103 0.67 13.31 -12.63
N ILE A 104 0.73 13.77 -11.38
CA ILE A 104 1.84 14.61 -10.89
C ILE A 104 2.93 13.68 -10.34
N PRO A 105 4.18 13.76 -10.83
CA PRO A 105 5.30 12.96 -10.29
C PRO A 105 5.57 13.27 -8.81
N GLU A 106 6.06 12.29 -8.05
CA GLU A 106 6.31 12.40 -6.61
C GLU A 106 7.19 13.61 -6.25
N GLU A 107 8.27 13.86 -6.99
CA GLU A 107 9.15 15.02 -6.77
C GLU A 107 8.37 16.33 -6.87
N ARG A 108 7.49 16.46 -7.86
CA ARG A 108 6.64 17.65 -8.06
C ARG A 108 5.56 17.76 -6.98
N GLN A 109 4.97 16.65 -6.55
CA GLN A 109 4.00 16.64 -5.44
C GLN A 109 4.66 17.16 -4.15
N TYR A 110 5.88 16.73 -3.86
CA TYR A 110 6.62 17.17 -2.68
C TYR A 110 6.98 18.66 -2.75
N THR A 111 7.48 19.15 -3.90
CA THR A 111 7.75 20.59 -4.09
C THR A 111 6.49 21.43 -3.92
N LEU A 112 5.38 21.05 -4.56
CA LEU A 112 4.09 21.74 -4.42
C LEU A 112 3.60 21.77 -2.97
N SER A 113 3.77 20.67 -2.23
CA SER A 113 3.44 20.62 -0.80
C SER A 113 4.24 21.63 0.02
N LEU A 114 5.53 21.82 -0.27
CA LEU A 114 6.38 22.78 0.42
C LEU A 114 6.07 24.24 0.06
N GLU A 115 5.63 24.49 -1.17
CA GLU A 115 5.19 25.83 -1.61
C GLU A 115 3.90 26.24 -0.90
N LEU A 116 2.97 25.29 -0.70
CA LEU A 116 1.71 25.52 0.01
C LEU A 116 1.90 25.64 1.53
N GLU A 117 2.72 24.76 2.11
CA GLU A 117 3.02 24.73 3.55
C GLU A 117 4.54 24.80 3.78
N PRO A 118 5.14 26.01 3.75
CA PRO A 118 6.57 26.18 3.97
C PRO A 118 6.98 25.67 5.35
N ARG A 119 8.09 24.92 5.41
CA ARG A 119 8.62 24.46 6.69
C ARG A 119 9.05 25.66 7.52
N VAL A 120 8.38 25.87 8.65
CA VAL A 120 8.79 26.88 9.63
C VAL A 120 10.22 26.55 10.07
N ALA A 121 11.16 27.45 9.78
CA ALA A 121 12.52 27.34 10.28
C ALA A 121 12.45 27.30 11.80
N ARG A 122 12.76 26.13 12.37
CA ARG A 122 12.79 25.93 13.82
C ARG A 122 14.00 26.68 14.37
N GLY A 123 13.82 27.98 14.63
CA GLY A 123 14.72 28.81 15.42
C GLY A 123 15.73 29.67 14.65
N SER A 124 15.26 30.78 14.08
CA SER A 124 15.95 32.07 14.27
C SER A 124 15.47 32.67 15.59
N GLY A 125 15.76 31.97 16.69
CA GLY A 125 15.45 32.40 18.04
C GLY A 125 16.64 33.14 18.64
N ALA A 126 16.54 34.47 18.71
CA ALA A 126 17.08 35.30 19.77
C ALA A 126 18.54 35.03 20.23
N GLY A 127 19.51 35.55 19.47
CA GLY A 127 20.74 36.08 20.06
C GLY A 127 20.50 37.55 20.41
N LEU A 128 20.25 37.84 21.70
CA LEU A 128 20.14 39.19 22.25
C LEU A 128 21.45 40.00 22.06
N PRO A 129 21.38 41.35 22.06
CA PRO A 129 22.50 42.23 21.75
C PRO A 129 23.48 42.30 22.94
N GLY A 130 24.69 41.76 22.77
CA GLY A 130 25.81 41.99 23.67
C GLY A 130 26.49 43.31 23.32
N GLY A 131 26.36 44.29 24.21
CA GLY A 131 26.79 45.68 24.02
C GLY A 131 28.26 45.85 23.65
N ALA A 132 28.49 46.85 22.80
CA ALA A 132 29.77 47.50 22.65
C ALA A 132 30.10 48.32 23.90
N SER A 133 31.33 48.22 24.39
CA SER A 133 32.09 49.31 25.04
C SER A 133 33.59 48.95 25.18
N PRO A 134 34.48 49.96 25.32
CA PRO A 134 35.79 50.00 24.66
C PRO A 134 37.01 50.00 25.61
N GLY A 135 38.22 49.87 25.04
CA GLY A 135 39.53 50.15 25.69
C GLY A 135 40.02 49.01 26.60
N SER A 136 41.28 48.58 26.57
CA SER A 136 42.54 49.34 26.40
C SER A 136 43.60 48.49 25.69
#